data_AF-A0A1I5MBC9-F1
#
_entry.id   AF-A0A1I5MBC9-F1
#
_cell.length_a   1.000
_cell.length_b   1.000
_cell.length_c   1.000
_cell.angle_alpha   90.00
_cell.angle_beta   90.00
_cell.angle_gamma   90.00
#
_symmetry.space_group_name_H-M   'P 1'
#
loop_
_entity.id
_entity.type
_entity.pdbx_description
1 polymer ?
#
loop_
_entity_poly.entity_id
_entity_poly.type
_entity_poly.pdbx_seq_one_letter_code
_entity_poly.pdbx_strand_id
1 'polypeptide(L)'
;MSETIAAASRPAAARRLWPAALAVAMSAASWGGSETGEGVASLASALLLLPLLYLLVETFQWRRATWGVLAALIVAFTALKAVDVVEPAAVVAGVALAALVRGAVKGRLSRSGVLQAQAMAMIGFGAVALTGLVVAPDTGRYIVAAGWFAHGIWDLVHLKLDKVVLRSYAQWCAVVDVIIAAQLAFAL
;
A
#
# COMPACT_ATOMS: atom_id res chain seq x y z
N MET A 1 24.88 11.94 -41.53
CA MET A 1 23.72 12.46 -40.78
C MET A 1 22.86 11.25 -40.44
N SER A 2 22.50 11.08 -39.15
CA SER A 2 21.72 9.95 -38.57
C SER A 2 22.53 8.75 -38.05
N GLU A 3 23.07 8.85 -36.82
CA GLU A 3 23.21 7.68 -35.91
C GLU A 3 23.59 8.01 -34.45
N THR A 4 23.71 9.28 -34.06
CA THR A 4 24.29 9.66 -32.74
C THR A 4 23.27 10.20 -31.72
N ILE A 5 22.05 9.66 -31.65
CA ILE A 5 21.04 10.09 -30.64
C ILE A 5 20.49 8.94 -29.76
N ALA A 6 20.71 7.67 -30.11
CA ALA A 6 20.02 6.55 -29.44
C ALA A 6 20.58 6.08 -28.08
N ALA A 7 21.80 6.49 -27.68
CA ALA A 7 22.48 5.90 -26.51
C ALA A 7 22.32 6.69 -25.19
N ALA A 8 22.05 8.00 -25.23
CA ALA A 8 22.04 8.86 -24.04
C ALA A 8 20.72 8.82 -23.21
N SER A 9 19.67 8.18 -23.73
CA SER A 9 18.30 8.21 -23.17
C SER A 9 17.93 6.98 -22.33
N ARG A 10 18.62 5.85 -22.49
CA ARG A 10 18.37 4.59 -21.77
C ARG A 10 18.58 4.65 -20.23
N PRO A 11 19.66 5.24 -19.68
CA PRO A 11 19.87 5.24 -18.24
C PRO A 11 18.91 6.16 -17.47
N ALA A 12 18.45 7.25 -18.09
CA ALA A 12 17.50 8.17 -17.49
C ALA A 12 16.07 7.59 -17.45
N ALA A 13 15.64 6.92 -18.52
CA ALA A 13 14.35 6.23 -18.56
C ALA A 13 14.31 5.03 -17.59
N ALA A 14 15.36 4.22 -17.56
CA ALA A 14 15.47 3.10 -16.62
C ALA A 14 15.42 3.56 -15.15
N ARG A 15 16.13 4.65 -14.80
CA ARG A 15 16.05 5.26 -13.45
C ARG A 15 14.67 5.81 -13.09
N ARG A 16 13.84 6.19 -14.07
CA ARG A 16 12.49 6.71 -13.83
C ARG A 16 11.43 5.61 -13.79
N LEU A 17 11.67 4.49 -14.46
CA LEU A 17 10.69 3.42 -14.62
C LEU A 17 10.94 2.19 -13.76
N TRP A 18 12.12 2.07 -13.12
CA TRP A 18 12.41 0.92 -12.25
C TRP A 18 11.34 0.64 -11.18
N PRO A 19 10.68 1.63 -10.53
CA PRO A 19 9.67 1.31 -9.53
C PRO A 19 8.42 0.70 -10.18
N ALA A 20 8.00 1.21 -11.34
CA ALA A 20 6.88 0.65 -12.08
C ALA A 20 7.21 -0.75 -12.65
N ALA A 21 8.42 -0.94 -13.18
CA ALA A 21 8.88 -2.24 -13.67
C ALA A 21 8.94 -3.28 -12.53
N LEU A 22 9.43 -2.89 -11.36
CA LEU A 22 9.43 -3.75 -10.17
C LEU A 22 8.00 -4.10 -9.73
N ALA A 23 7.09 -3.12 -9.74
CA ALA A 23 5.68 -3.34 -9.40
C ALA A 23 5.02 -4.37 -10.33
N VAL A 24 5.23 -4.22 -11.65
CA VAL A 24 4.72 -5.17 -12.64
C VAL A 24 5.32 -6.56 -12.43
N ALA A 25 6.63 -6.67 -12.24
CA ALA A 25 7.31 -7.95 -12.02
C ALA A 25 6.80 -8.67 -10.76
N MET A 26 6.64 -7.95 -9.65
CA MET A 26 6.12 -8.51 -8.39
C MET A 26 4.65 -8.92 -8.52
N SER A 27 3.82 -8.08 -9.16
CA SER A 27 2.39 -8.37 -9.33
C SER A 27 2.13 -9.54 -10.28
N ALA A 28 2.98 -9.71 -11.31
CA ALA A 28 2.92 -10.87 -12.19
C ALA A 28 3.25 -12.17 -11.45
N ALA A 29 4.17 -12.13 -10.48
CA ALA A 29 4.52 -13.30 -9.67
C ALA A 29 3.40 -13.74 -8.70
N SER A 30 2.48 -12.83 -8.34
CA SER A 30 1.33 -13.12 -7.47
C SER A 30 0.03 -13.47 -8.22
N TRP A 31 0.09 -13.57 -9.55
CA TRP A 31 -1.08 -13.78 -10.39
C TRP A 31 -1.77 -15.14 -10.12
N GLY A 32 -3.10 -15.18 -10.13
CA GLY A 32 -3.92 -16.37 -9.87
C GLY A 32 -4.18 -16.67 -8.39
N GLY A 33 -3.50 -15.98 -7.46
CA GLY A 33 -3.76 -16.11 -6.02
C GLY A 33 -5.01 -15.37 -5.53
N SER A 34 -5.58 -14.47 -6.35
CA SER A 34 -6.70 -13.58 -6.00
C SER A 34 -8.09 -14.12 -6.36
N GLU A 35 -8.16 -15.26 -7.05
CA GLU A 35 -9.39 -15.91 -7.50
C GLU A 35 -10.13 -16.64 -6.37
N THR A 36 -9.42 -17.01 -5.30
CA THR A 36 -9.99 -17.74 -4.17
C THR A 36 -10.51 -16.80 -3.09
N GLY A 37 -11.51 -17.24 -2.32
CA GLY A 37 -12.02 -16.46 -1.17
C GLY A 37 -10.93 -16.16 -0.13
N GLU A 38 -10.00 -17.09 0.08
CA GLU A 38 -8.83 -16.89 0.94
C GLU A 38 -7.88 -15.82 0.37
N GLY A 39 -7.68 -15.81 -0.95
CA GLY A 39 -6.92 -14.78 -1.66
C GLY A 39 -7.51 -13.40 -1.47
N VAL A 40 -8.82 -13.24 -1.66
CA VAL A 40 -9.54 -11.98 -1.42
C VAL A 40 -9.40 -11.55 0.04
N ALA A 41 -9.59 -12.45 1.01
CA ALA A 41 -9.44 -12.13 2.43
C ALA A 41 -8.00 -11.71 2.77
N SER A 42 -7.00 -12.38 2.18
CA SER A 42 -5.59 -12.02 2.35
C SER A 42 -5.29 -10.63 1.76
N LEU A 43 -5.86 -10.29 0.60
CA LEU A 43 -5.72 -8.98 -0.02
C LEU A 43 -6.47 -7.88 0.73
N ALA A 44 -7.60 -8.19 1.35
CA ALA A 44 -8.32 -7.28 2.24
C ALA A 44 -7.48 -6.95 3.49
N SER A 45 -6.85 -7.96 4.09
CA SER A 45 -5.93 -7.77 5.22
C SER A 45 -4.67 -7.02 4.81
N ALA A 46 -4.10 -7.31 3.63
CA ALA A 46 -2.92 -6.62 3.11
C ALA A 46 -3.21 -5.15 2.75
N LEU A 47 -4.44 -4.80 2.35
CA LEU A 47 -4.87 -3.42 2.10
C LEU A 47 -4.61 -2.51 3.31
N LEU A 48 -4.70 -3.04 4.54
CA LEU A 48 -4.41 -2.28 5.78
C LEU A 48 -2.93 -1.89 5.93
N LEU A 49 -2.00 -2.63 5.29
CA LEU A 49 -0.58 -2.33 5.36
C LEU A 49 -0.23 -1.03 4.65
N LEU A 50 -0.98 -0.70 3.59
CA LEU A 50 -0.72 0.48 2.76
C LEU A 50 -0.88 1.79 3.55
N PRO A 51 -2.06 2.10 4.15
CA PRO A 51 -2.21 3.29 4.99
C PRO A 51 -1.37 3.21 6.27
N LEU A 52 -1.11 2.00 6.81
CA LEU A 52 -0.24 1.85 7.97
C LEU A 52 1.18 2.33 7.66
N LEU A 53 1.74 1.97 6.50
CA LEU A 53 3.06 2.43 6.09
C LEU A 53 3.13 3.95 6.07
N TYR A 54 2.15 4.60 5.43
CA TYR A 54 2.06 6.06 5.40
C TYR A 54 1.98 6.68 6.79
N LEU A 55 1.13 6.11 7.65
CA LEU A 55 0.97 6.56 9.03
C LEU A 55 2.26 6.41 9.83
N LEU A 56 2.98 5.29 9.70
CA LEU A 56 4.26 5.06 10.38
C LEU A 56 5.33 6.02 9.87
N VAL A 57 5.50 6.11 8.55
CA VAL A 57 6.49 6.99 7.93
C VAL A 57 6.26 8.44 8.37
N GLU A 58 5.00 8.90 8.40
CA GLU A 58 4.68 10.24 8.87
C GLU A 58 4.84 10.39 10.39
N THR A 59 4.44 9.40 11.19
CA THR A 59 4.56 9.45 12.66
C THR A 59 6.02 9.54 13.11
N PHE A 60 6.89 8.76 12.47
CA PHE A 60 8.31 8.66 12.82
C PHE A 60 9.23 9.53 11.96
N GLN A 61 8.68 10.21 10.95
CA GLN A 61 9.42 11.06 10.00
C GLN A 61 10.49 10.26 9.23
N TRP A 62 10.19 9.01 8.92
CA TRP A 62 11.08 8.03 8.30
C TRP A 62 11.00 8.01 6.77
N ARG A 63 10.77 9.16 6.15
CA ARG A 63 10.59 9.25 4.68
C ARG A 63 11.72 8.54 3.93
N ARG A 64 12.98 8.72 4.34
CA ARG A 64 14.13 8.06 3.68
C ARG A 64 14.18 6.55 3.86
N ALA A 65 13.52 6.01 4.89
CA ALA A 65 13.46 4.59 5.18
C ALA A 65 12.17 3.92 4.65
N THR A 66 11.39 4.59 3.79
CA THR A 66 10.11 4.07 3.27
C THR A 66 10.22 2.62 2.76
N TRP A 67 11.24 2.31 1.95
CA TRP A 67 11.46 0.94 1.44
C TRP A 67 11.81 -0.07 2.54
N GLY A 68 12.54 0.36 3.57
CA GLY A 68 12.83 -0.49 4.73
C GLY A 68 11.57 -0.76 5.56
N VAL A 69 10.71 0.24 5.73
CA VAL A 69 9.39 0.08 6.38
C VAL A 69 8.52 -0.88 5.57
N LEU A 70 8.46 -0.74 4.24
CA LEU A 70 7.74 -1.67 3.36
C LEU A 70 8.23 -3.11 3.54
N ALA A 71 9.55 -3.33 3.45
CA ALA A 71 10.13 -4.66 3.59
C ALA A 71 9.81 -5.27 4.97
N ALA A 72 9.94 -4.48 6.04
CA ALA A 72 9.61 -4.92 7.40
C ALA A 72 8.13 -5.28 7.54
N LEU A 73 7.22 -4.48 6.98
CA LEU A 73 5.78 -4.76 7.02
C LEU A 73 5.43 -6.03 6.24
N ILE A 74 6.00 -6.23 5.05
CA ILE A 74 5.77 -7.44 4.25
C ILE A 74 6.28 -8.68 5.00
N VAL A 75 7.51 -8.63 5.52
CA VAL A 75 8.09 -9.76 6.27
C VAL A 75 7.26 -10.08 7.51
N ALA A 76 6.88 -9.05 8.29
CA ALA A 76 6.06 -9.24 9.49
C ALA A 76 4.69 -9.83 9.14
N PHE A 77 4.02 -9.32 8.10
CA PHE A 77 2.72 -9.81 7.67
C PHE A 77 2.78 -11.28 7.21
N THR A 78 3.77 -11.62 6.37
CA THR A 78 3.96 -13.00 5.90
C THR A 78 4.31 -13.94 7.06
N ALA A 79 5.14 -13.51 8.01
CA ALA A 79 5.46 -14.29 9.19
C ALA A 79 4.23 -14.53 10.08
N LEU A 80 3.39 -13.51 10.28
CA LEU A 80 2.14 -13.65 11.03
C LEU A 80 1.21 -14.67 10.37
N LYS A 81 1.04 -14.59 9.04
CA LYS A 81 0.26 -15.57 8.27
C LYS A 81 0.84 -16.99 8.36
N ALA A 82 2.16 -17.13 8.38
CA ALA A 82 2.81 -18.44 8.43
C ALA A 82 2.68 -19.12 9.80
N VAL A 83 2.66 -18.33 10.88
CA VAL A 83 2.53 -18.84 12.24
C VAL A 83 1.07 -19.07 12.62
N ASP A 84 0.14 -18.29 12.06
CA ASP A 84 -1.33 -18.47 12.20
C ASP A 84 -1.85 -18.49 13.66
N VAL A 85 -1.14 -17.80 14.57
CA VAL A 85 -1.52 -17.68 15.99
C VAL A 85 -2.33 -16.42 16.27
N VAL A 86 -2.11 -15.35 15.50
CA VAL A 86 -2.77 -14.05 15.68
C VAL A 86 -3.20 -13.51 14.33
N GLU A 87 -4.43 -13.01 14.27
CA GLU A 87 -4.97 -12.35 13.09
C GLU A 87 -4.10 -11.15 12.67
N PRO A 88 -3.52 -11.16 11.45
CA PRO A 88 -2.65 -10.07 10.98
C PRO A 88 -3.31 -8.69 11.04
N ALA A 89 -4.61 -8.62 10.73
CA ALA A 89 -5.38 -7.38 10.80
C ALA A 89 -5.42 -6.78 12.22
N ALA A 90 -5.51 -7.63 13.25
CA ALA A 90 -5.50 -7.18 14.65
C ALA A 90 -4.13 -6.59 15.04
N VAL A 91 -3.03 -7.22 14.59
CA VAL A 91 -1.68 -6.70 14.80
C VAL A 91 -1.49 -5.35 14.11
N VAL A 92 -1.91 -5.25 12.85
CA VAL A 92 -1.86 -4.00 12.08
C VAL A 92 -2.66 -2.88 12.76
N ALA A 93 -3.86 -3.17 13.23
CA ALA A 93 -4.69 -2.22 13.99
C ALA A 93 -4.01 -1.78 15.29
N GLY A 94 -3.40 -2.72 16.03
CA GLY A 94 -2.65 -2.41 17.26
C GLY A 94 -1.44 -1.49 17.00
N VAL A 95 -0.68 -1.74 15.93
CA VAL A 95 0.45 -0.89 15.53
C VAL A 95 -0.03 0.49 15.09
N ALA A 96 -1.12 0.57 14.32
CA ALA A 96 -1.72 1.84 13.92
C ALA A 96 -2.16 2.66 15.13
N LEU A 97 -2.82 2.03 16.10
CA LEU A 97 -3.23 2.67 17.35
C LEU A 97 -2.02 3.20 18.13
N ALA A 98 -0.97 2.41 18.28
CA ALA A 98 0.26 2.83 18.96
C ALA A 98 0.91 4.05 18.26
N ALA A 99 0.92 4.08 16.93
CA ALA A 99 1.40 5.22 16.16
C ALA A 99 0.55 6.47 16.38
N LEU A 100 -0.79 6.34 16.39
CA LEU A 100 -1.72 7.44 16.65
C LEU A 100 -1.59 7.98 18.07
N VAL A 101 -1.51 7.11 19.08
CA VAL A 101 -1.27 7.49 20.48
C VAL A 101 0.03 8.27 20.61
N ARG A 102 1.11 7.79 19.98
CA ARG A 102 2.39 8.52 19.95
C ARG A 102 2.24 9.89 19.28
N GLY A 103 1.53 9.97 18.16
CA GLY A 103 1.24 11.23 17.46
C GLY A 103 0.44 12.22 18.32
N ALA A 104 -0.52 11.72 19.10
CA ALA A 104 -1.33 12.51 20.03
C ALA A 104 -0.52 12.99 21.24
N VAL A 105 0.25 12.11 21.89
CA VAL A 105 1.13 12.45 23.03
C VAL A 105 2.15 13.52 22.63
N LYS A 106 2.65 13.48 21.39
CA LYS A 106 3.56 14.52 20.86
C LYS A 106 2.84 15.79 20.38
N GLY A 107 1.52 15.88 20.53
CA GLY A 107 0.71 17.01 20.07
C GLY A 107 0.69 17.21 18.55
N ARG A 108 1.17 16.23 17.77
CA ARG A 108 1.24 16.33 16.30
C ARG A 108 -0.10 16.07 15.65
N LEU A 109 -0.92 15.19 16.25
CA LEU A 109 -2.22 14.82 15.68
C LEU A 109 -3.19 16.01 15.64
N SER A 110 -3.11 16.97 16.57
CA SER A 110 -3.93 18.18 16.53
C SER A 110 -3.36 19.31 15.67
N ARG A 111 -2.04 19.30 15.42
CA ARG A 111 -1.32 20.41 14.77
C ARG A 111 -0.91 20.14 13.32
N SER A 112 -0.87 18.88 12.90
CA SER A 112 -0.43 18.48 11.56
C SER A 112 -1.59 17.92 10.74
N GLY A 113 -2.06 18.70 9.76
CA GLY A 113 -3.05 18.23 8.79
C GLY A 113 -2.57 17.02 7.98
N VAL A 114 -1.27 16.86 7.79
CA VAL A 114 -0.70 15.68 7.08
C VAL A 114 -0.87 14.41 7.92
N LEU A 115 -0.58 14.46 9.22
CA LEU A 115 -0.77 13.30 10.09
C LEU A 115 -2.26 12.97 10.28
N GLN A 116 -3.12 14.00 10.35
CA GLN A 116 -4.57 13.82 10.36
C GLN A 116 -5.05 13.11 9.09
N ALA A 117 -4.55 13.51 7.91
CA ALA A 117 -4.89 12.85 6.66
C ALA A 117 -4.49 11.37 6.67
N GLN A 118 -3.30 11.01 7.18
CA GLN A 118 -2.90 9.60 7.29
C GLN A 118 -3.73 8.82 8.31
N ALA A 119 -4.12 9.46 9.42
CA ALA A 119 -5.05 8.86 10.39
C ALA A 119 -6.42 8.59 9.77
N MET A 120 -6.95 9.54 9.00
CA MET A 120 -8.23 9.39 8.28
C MET A 120 -8.14 8.32 7.20
N ALA A 121 -7.02 8.25 6.47
CA ALA A 121 -6.76 7.17 5.51
C ALA A 121 -6.77 5.80 6.21
N MET A 122 -6.06 5.66 7.34
CA MET A 122 -6.04 4.41 8.11
C MET A 122 -7.45 3.97 8.53
N ILE A 123 -8.28 4.90 9.00
CA ILE A 123 -9.68 4.60 9.38
C ILE A 123 -10.51 4.24 8.13
N GLY A 124 -10.42 5.03 7.06
CA GLY A 124 -11.20 4.83 5.84
C GLY A 124 -10.88 3.51 5.14
N PHE A 125 -9.60 3.23 4.89
CA PHE A 125 -9.17 1.95 4.31
C PHE A 125 -9.41 0.78 5.26
N GLY A 126 -9.30 0.99 6.58
CA GLY A 126 -9.67 -0.03 7.54
C GLY A 126 -11.15 -0.40 7.51
N ALA A 127 -12.02 0.59 7.35
CA ALA A 127 -13.46 0.36 7.16
C ALA A 127 -13.75 -0.38 5.85
N VAL A 128 -13.07 -0.02 4.75
CA VAL A 128 -13.19 -0.72 3.46
C VAL A 128 -12.74 -2.19 3.57
N ALA A 129 -11.57 -2.44 4.17
CA ALA A 129 -11.06 -3.79 4.38
C ALA A 129 -12.01 -4.63 5.22
N LEU A 130 -12.48 -4.10 6.36
CA LEU A 130 -13.44 -4.78 7.22
C LEU A 130 -14.75 -5.06 6.50
N THR A 131 -15.28 -4.08 5.76
CA THR A 131 -16.52 -4.24 5.00
C THR A 131 -16.37 -5.35 3.97
N GLY A 132 -15.25 -5.39 3.23
CA GLY A 132 -14.96 -6.44 2.26
C GLY A 132 -14.90 -7.85 2.86
N LEU A 133 -14.50 -7.98 4.12
CA LEU A 133 -14.42 -9.26 4.84
C LEU A 133 -15.77 -9.74 5.39
N VAL A 134 -16.72 -8.85 5.66
CA VAL A 134 -18.00 -9.22 6.33
C VAL A 134 -19.18 -9.37 5.37
N VAL A 135 -19.10 -8.79 4.17
CA VAL A 135 -20.16 -8.92 3.16
C VAL A 135 -20.04 -10.25 2.39
N ALA A 136 -21.04 -10.55 1.56
CA ALA A 136 -21.01 -11.71 0.69
C ALA A 136 -19.75 -11.73 -0.20
N PRO A 137 -19.10 -12.90 -0.43
CA PRO A 137 -17.78 -12.98 -1.06
C PRO A 137 -17.67 -12.24 -2.41
N ASP A 138 -18.68 -12.36 -3.27
CA ASP A 138 -18.70 -11.71 -4.58
C ASP A 138 -18.72 -10.19 -4.45
N THR A 139 -19.58 -9.63 -3.60
CA THR A 139 -19.62 -8.19 -3.31
C THR A 139 -18.34 -7.72 -2.60
N GLY A 140 -17.83 -8.51 -1.66
CA GLY A 140 -16.64 -8.20 -0.88
C GLY A 140 -15.42 -8.02 -1.75
N ARG A 141 -15.26 -8.87 -2.77
CA ARG A 141 -14.20 -8.76 -3.77
C ARG A 141 -14.17 -7.38 -4.44
N TYR A 142 -15.31 -6.87 -4.89
CA TYR A 142 -15.38 -5.55 -5.52
C TYR A 142 -15.13 -4.39 -4.55
N ILE A 143 -15.54 -4.52 -3.28
CA ILE A 143 -15.23 -3.53 -2.24
C ILE A 143 -13.72 -3.48 -1.98
N VAL A 144 -13.06 -4.63 -1.87
CA VAL A 144 -11.61 -4.72 -1.70
C VAL A 144 -10.91 -4.16 -2.94
N ALA A 145 -11.36 -4.50 -4.15
CA ALA A 145 -10.85 -3.93 -5.40
C ALA A 145 -10.92 -2.40 -5.42
N ALA A 146 -12.07 -1.84 -5.02
CA ALA A 146 -12.25 -0.40 -4.91
C ALA A 146 -11.31 0.22 -3.86
N GLY A 147 -11.06 -0.47 -2.76
CA GLY A 147 -10.08 -0.08 -1.74
C GLY A 147 -8.67 0.01 -2.29
N TRP A 148 -8.18 -1.03 -2.97
CA TRP A 148 -6.88 -1.01 -3.64
C TRP A 148 -6.79 0.12 -4.67
N PHE A 149 -7.80 0.26 -5.54
CA PHE A 149 -7.81 1.33 -6.54
C PHE A 149 -7.79 2.73 -5.91
N ALA A 150 -8.58 2.96 -4.87
CA ALA A 150 -8.60 4.22 -4.13
C ALA A 150 -7.25 4.52 -3.47
N HIS A 151 -6.55 3.50 -2.97
CA HIS A 151 -5.18 3.67 -2.47
C HIS A 151 -4.20 4.02 -3.61
N GLY A 152 -4.34 3.41 -4.79
CA GLY A 152 -3.56 3.81 -5.95
C GLY A 152 -3.75 5.30 -6.31
N ILE A 153 -4.97 5.83 -6.19
CA ILE A 153 -5.22 7.27 -6.33
C ILE A 153 -4.54 8.07 -5.21
N TRP A 154 -4.59 7.59 -3.97
CA TRP A 154 -3.91 8.20 -2.83
C TRP A 154 -2.40 8.32 -3.07
N ASP A 155 -1.78 7.28 -3.62
CA ASP A 155 -0.38 7.28 -4.03
C ASP A 155 -0.10 8.29 -5.15
N LEU A 156 -0.97 8.41 -6.15
CA LEU A 156 -0.82 9.42 -7.20
C LEU A 156 -0.86 10.85 -6.63
N VAL A 157 -1.71 11.10 -5.63
CA VAL A 157 -1.73 12.37 -4.89
C VAL A 157 -0.40 12.58 -4.18
N HIS A 158 0.13 11.59 -3.47
CA HIS A 158 1.41 11.71 -2.76
C HIS A 158 2.63 11.78 -3.69
N LEU A 159 2.56 11.17 -4.87
CA LEU A 159 3.55 11.29 -5.93
C LEU A 159 3.59 12.70 -6.51
N LYS A 160 2.42 13.34 -6.66
CA LYS A 160 2.32 14.76 -7.08
C LYS A 160 2.82 15.70 -5.99
N LEU A 161 2.41 15.49 -4.73
CA LEU A 161 2.77 16.34 -3.60
C LEU A 161 4.22 16.16 -3.15
N ASP A 162 4.82 15.00 -3.44
CA ASP A 162 6.16 14.60 -2.99
C ASP A 162 6.34 14.71 -1.46
N LYS A 163 5.38 14.18 -0.71
CA LYS A 163 5.32 14.24 0.75
C LYS A 163 5.08 12.86 1.35
N VAL A 164 5.41 12.75 2.65
CA VAL A 164 5.31 11.53 3.48
C VAL A 164 6.28 10.43 3.06
N VAL A 165 6.11 9.83 1.90
CA VAL A 165 6.90 8.71 1.39
C VAL A 165 7.91 9.13 0.31
N LEU A 166 8.77 8.20 -0.13
CA LEU A 166 9.62 8.41 -1.31
C LEU A 166 8.78 8.36 -2.60
N ARG A 167 9.13 9.20 -3.59
CA ARG A 167 8.49 9.16 -4.93
C ARG A 167 8.52 7.78 -5.55
N SER A 168 9.65 7.08 -5.43
CA SER A 168 9.80 5.74 -5.99
C SER A 168 8.84 4.74 -5.36
N TYR A 169 8.60 4.85 -4.05
CA TYR A 169 7.61 4.02 -3.37
C TYR A 169 6.19 4.36 -3.84
N ALA A 170 5.79 5.65 -3.84
CA ALA A 170 4.45 6.03 -4.29
C ALA A 170 4.18 5.60 -5.74
N GLN A 171 5.17 5.71 -6.62
CA GLN A 171 5.07 5.24 -8.00
C GLN A 171 4.91 3.71 -8.08
N TRP A 172 5.70 2.96 -7.30
CA TRP A 172 5.60 1.50 -7.25
C TRP A 172 4.23 1.06 -6.69
N CYS A 173 3.80 1.64 -5.57
CA CYS A 173 2.56 1.29 -4.87
C CYS A 173 1.34 1.59 -5.74
N ALA A 174 1.29 2.76 -6.37
CA ALA A 174 0.20 3.09 -7.31
C ALA A 174 0.03 2.05 -8.44
N VAL A 175 1.14 1.50 -8.95
CA VAL A 175 1.10 0.49 -10.02
C VAL A 175 0.66 -0.87 -9.46
N VAL A 176 1.20 -1.30 -8.32
CA VAL A 176 0.75 -2.53 -7.63
C VAL A 176 -0.75 -2.46 -7.37
N ASP A 177 -1.22 -1.35 -6.81
CA ASP A 177 -2.60 -1.17 -6.39
C ASP A 177 -3.60 -1.25 -7.54
N VAL A 178 -3.28 -0.61 -8.67
CA VAL A 178 -4.12 -0.68 -9.88
C VAL A 178 -4.14 -2.10 -10.44
N ILE A 179 -3.00 -2.82 -10.43
CA ILE A 179 -2.93 -4.19 -10.92
C ILE A 179 -3.68 -5.15 -10.01
N ILE A 180 -3.55 -5.03 -8.68
CA ILE A 180 -4.31 -5.85 -7.71
C ILE A 180 -5.81 -5.55 -7.81
N ALA A 181 -6.20 -4.28 -7.90
CA ALA A 181 -7.59 -3.89 -8.09
C ALA A 181 -8.18 -4.48 -9.38
N ALA A 182 -7.44 -4.42 -10.49
CA ALA A 182 -7.86 -5.01 -11.76
C ALA A 182 -7.99 -6.53 -11.66
N GLN A 183 -7.04 -7.22 -11.00
CA GLN A 183 -7.16 -8.66 -10.75
C GLN A 183 -8.42 -8.98 -9.96
N LEU A 184 -8.68 -8.28 -8.85
CA LEU A 184 -9.89 -8.50 -8.07
C LEU A 184 -11.18 -8.19 -8.84
N ALA A 185 -11.17 -7.17 -9.71
CA ALA A 185 -12.35 -6.79 -10.47
C ALA A 185 -12.66 -7.77 -11.62
N PHE A 186 -11.63 -8.30 -12.28
CA PHE A 186 -11.76 -9.04 -13.54
C PHE A 186 -11.38 -10.52 -13.48
N ALA A 187 -10.77 -10.99 -12.39
CA ALA A 187 -10.57 -12.42 -12.19
C ALA A 187 -11.96 -13.10 -12.12
N LEU A 188 -12.19 -14.07 -12.99
CA LEU A 188 -13.41 -14.86 -13.08
C LEU A 188 -13.14 -16.26 -12.54
#